data_AF-A0AAU7ZLU0-F1
#
_entry.id   AF-A0AAU7ZLU0-F1
#
_cell.length_a   1.000
_cell.length_b   1.000
_cell.length_c   1.000
_cell.angle_alpha   90.00
_cell.angle_beta   90.00
_cell.angle_gamma   90.00
#
_symmetry.space_group_name_H-M   'P 1'
#
loop_
_entity.id
_entity.type
_entity.pdbx_description
1 polymer ?
#
loop_
_entity_poly.entity_id
_entity_poly.type
_entity_poly.pdbx_seq_one_letter_code
_entity_poly.pdbx_strand_id
1 'polypeptide(L)' 'MRESLRRDAADHPGDFVVFLTRTGADHFVREHRDDVERETNSRVVSRGIVGYWQGKTLVVLPWAPLKNFQ' A
#
# COMPACT_ATOMS: atom_id res chain seq x y z
N MET A 1 12.75 -4.79 -8.31
CA MET A 1 11.31 -4.66 -7.99
C MET A 1 11.07 -3.97 -6.65
N ARG A 2 11.59 -4.47 -5.51
CA ARG A 2 11.37 -3.84 -4.19
C ARG A 2 11.98 -2.44 -4.08
N GLU A 3 13.18 -2.23 -4.62
CA GLU A 3 13.81 -0.90 -4.69
C GLU A 3 13.07 0.05 -5.63
N SER A 4 12.52 -0.46 -6.74
CA SER A 4 11.69 0.31 -7.66
C SER A 4 10.40 0.80 -6.98
N LEU A 5 9.70 -0.09 -6.26
CA LEU A 5 8.51 0.26 -5.46
C LEU A 5 8.81 1.26 -4.34
N ARG A 6 9.98 1.16 -3.71
CA ARG A 6 10.41 2.16 -2.71
C ARG A 6 10.65 3.52 -3.32
N ARG A 7 11.30 3.57 -4.48
CA ARG A 7 11.55 4.82 -5.21
C ARG A 7 10.24 5.45 -5.67
N ASP A 8 9.34 4.65 -6.22
CA ASP A 8 8.01 5.09 -6.66
C ASP A 8 7.20 5.69 -5.50
N ALA A 9 7.16 4.99 -4.35
CA ALA A 9 6.50 5.51 -3.15
C ALA A 9 7.18 6.75 -2.54
N ALA A 10 8.47 6.98 -2.82
CA ALA A 10 9.20 8.16 -2.37
C ALA A 10 9.03 9.36 -3.32
N ASP A 11 9.00 9.14 -4.64
CA ASP A 11 8.75 10.16 -5.66
C ASP A 11 7.27 10.58 -5.70
N HIS A 12 6.36 9.65 -5.37
CA HIS A 12 4.91 9.85 -5.46
C HIS A 12 4.17 9.49 -4.15
N PRO A 13 4.48 10.13 -3.00
CA PRO A 13 3.90 9.73 -1.70
C PRO A 13 2.38 9.87 -1.63
N GLY A 14 1.77 10.68 -2.51
CA GLY A 14 0.32 10.82 -2.61
C GLY A 14 -0.39 9.60 -3.21
N ASP A 15 0.32 8.73 -3.94
CA ASP A 15 -0.27 7.60 -4.64
C ASP A 15 -0.20 6.28 -3.84
N PHE A 16 0.48 6.30 -2.69
CA PHE A 16 0.74 5.12 -1.89
C PHE A 16 0.28 5.27 -0.44
N VAL A 17 -0.19 4.16 0.13
CA VAL A 17 -0.29 3.98 1.58
C VAL A 17 0.73 2.92 1.97
N VAL A 18 1.73 3.32 2.74
CA VAL A 18 2.88 2.47 3.05
C VAL A 18 2.79 1.95 4.48
N PHE A 19 2.82 0.64 4.61
CA PHE A 19 2.86 -0.04 5.90
C PHE A 19 4.26 -0.59 6.18
N LEU A 20 4.70 -0.47 7.43
CA LEU A 20 5.98 -1.05 7.86
C LEU A 20 5.90 -2.57 8.04
N THR A 21 4.74 -3.10 8.40
CA THR A 21 4.51 -4.52 8.67
C THR A 21 3.33 -5.06 7.88
N ARG A 22 3.36 -6.36 7.56
CA ARG A 22 2.22 -7.04 6.92
C ARG A 22 0.99 -7.01 7.83
N THR A 23 1.18 -7.19 9.13
CA THR A 23 0.09 -7.15 10.13
C THR A 23 -0.63 -5.82 10.15
N GLY A 24 0.09 -4.68 10.05
CA GLY A 24 -0.54 -3.36 9.99
C GLY A 24 -1.36 -3.16 8.72
N ALA A 25 -0.84 -3.62 7.58
CA ALA A 25 -1.58 -3.59 6.31
C ALA A 25 -2.84 -4.48 6.38
N ASP A 26 -2.74 -5.67 6.96
CA ASP A 26 -3.86 -6.60 7.11
C ASP A 26 -4.97 -6.01 8.02
N HIS A 27 -4.58 -5.34 9.11
CA HIS A 27 -5.54 -4.64 9.98
C HIS A 27 -6.30 -3.56 9.21
N PHE A 28 -5.59 -2.71 8.47
CA PHE A 28 -6.18 -1.67 7.65
C PHE A 28 -7.12 -2.24 6.58
N VAL A 29 -6.69 -3.28 5.86
CA VAL A 29 -7.54 -3.95 4.86
C VAL A 29 -8.80 -4.51 5.51
N ARG A 30 -8.71 -5.06 6.71
CA ARG A 30 -9.88 -5.58 7.42
C ARG A 30 -10.86 -4.48 7.86
N GLU A 31 -10.36 -3.32 8.26
CA GLU A 31 -11.18 -2.16 8.62
C GLU A 31 -11.88 -1.53 7.40
N HIS A 32 -11.25 -1.58 6.22
CA HIS A 32 -11.76 -1.01 4.97
C HIS A 32 -12.15 -2.08 3.94
N ARG A 33 -12.59 -3.23 4.42
CA ARG A 33 -12.70 -4.47 3.64
C ARG A 33 -13.47 -4.33 2.34
N ASP A 34 -14.70 -3.81 2.39
CA ASP A 34 -15.55 -3.68 1.20
C ASP A 34 -14.94 -2.82 0.10
N ASP A 35 -14.37 -1.67 0.47
CA ASP A 35 -13.74 -0.74 -0.48
C ASP A 35 -12.45 -1.34 -1.05
N VAL A 36 -11.61 -1.94 -0.20
CA VAL A 36 -10.35 -2.53 -0.62
C VAL A 36 -10.58 -3.74 -1.51
N GLU A 37 -11.49 -4.65 -1.15
CA GLU A 37 -11.78 -5.83 -1.97
C GLU A 37 -12.38 -5.42 -3.31
N ARG A 38 -13.28 -4.44 -3.34
CA ARG A 38 -13.88 -3.93 -4.58
C ARG A 38 -12.83 -3.34 -5.53
N GLU A 39 -11.96 -2.47 -5.03
CA GLU A 39 -10.95 -1.82 -5.87
C GLU A 39 -9.82 -2.79 -6.25
N THR A 40 -9.45 -3.70 -5.35
CA THR A 40 -8.41 -4.71 -5.60
C THR A 40 -8.86 -5.77 -6.60
N ASN A 41 -10.11 -6.26 -6.53
CA ASN A 41 -10.63 -7.19 -7.53
C ASN A 41 -10.71 -6.57 -8.93
N SER A 42 -10.80 -5.24 -9.02
CA SER A 42 -10.77 -4.51 -10.29
C SER A 42 -9.35 -4.27 -10.84
N ARG A 43 -8.29 -4.66 -10.12
CA ARG A 43 -6.88 -4.34 -10.45
C ARG A 43 -5.95 -5.54 -10.33
N VAL A 44 -4.85 -5.53 -11.07
CA VAL A 44 -3.82 -6.58 -10.98
C VAL A 44 -3.00 -6.38 -9.70
N VAL A 45 -2.88 -7.43 -8.88
CA VAL A 45 -2.03 -7.42 -7.68
C VAL A 45 -0.65 -7.97 -8.02
N SER A 46 0.37 -7.12 -7.90
CA SER A 46 1.78 -7.53 -8.04
C SER A 46 2.45 -7.79 -6.69
N ARG A 47 3.57 -8.53 -6.69
CA ARG A 47 4.34 -8.83 -5.47
C ARG A 47 4.72 -7.56 -4.71
N GLY A 48 4.25 -7.44 -3.47
CA GLY A 48 4.52 -6.30 -2.57
C GLY A 48 3.35 -5.33 -2.42
N ILE A 49 2.34 -5.44 -3.28
CA ILE A 49 1.05 -4.74 -3.16
C ILE A 49 0.12 -5.60 -2.31
N VAL A 50 -0.56 -4.97 -1.35
CA VAL A 50 -1.56 -5.59 -0.48
C VAL A 50 -2.96 -5.40 -1.03
N GLY A 51 -3.19 -4.29 -1.73
CA GLY A 51 -4.46 -3.94 -2.34
C GLY A 51 -4.46 -2.48 -2.79
N TYR A 52 -5.66 -1.99 -3.08
CA TYR A 52 -5.89 -0.60 -3.45
C TYR A 52 -7.00 -0.02 -2.60
N TRP A 53 -6.89 1.26 -2.25
CA TRP A 53 -7.90 1.98 -1.48
C TRP A 53 -7.95 3.45 -1.89
N GLN A 54 -9.16 3.93 -2.21
CA GLN A 54 -9.39 5.31 -2.63
C GLN A 54 -8.45 5.77 -3.76
N GLY A 55 -8.18 4.88 -4.72
CA GLY A 55 -7.27 5.14 -5.83
C GLY A 55 -5.78 5.00 -5.50
N LYS A 56 -5.42 4.81 -4.22
CA LYS A 56 -4.02 4.64 -3.76
C LYS A 56 -3.62 3.18 -3.71
N THR A 57 -2.32 2.92 -3.81
CA THR A 57 -1.76 1.56 -3.72
C THR A 57 -1.28 1.26 -2.30
N LEU A 58 -1.81 0.20 -1.68
CA LEU A 58 -1.40 -0.26 -0.36
C LEU A 58 -0.15 -1.16 -0.49
N VAL A 59 0.95 -0.81 0.16
CA VAL A 59 2.22 -1.56 0.04
C VAL A 59 2.89 -1.80 1.40
N VAL A 60 3.65 -2.89 1.52
CA VAL A 60 4.43 -3.18 2.74
C VAL A 60 5.93 -3.02 2.48
N LEU A 61 6.51 -1.98 3.07
CA LEU A 61 7.92 -1.61 2.91
C LEU A 61 8.62 -1.53 4.28
N PRO A 62 9.14 -2.65 4.81
CA PRO A 62 9.97 -2.62 6.00
C PRO A 62 11.27 -1.84 5.68
N TRP A 63 11.59 -0.88 6.53
CA TRP A 63 12.72 0.08 6.45
C TRP A 63 12.58 1.30 5.54
N ALA A 64 11.37 1.75 5.23
CA ALA A 64 11.23 3.04 4.57
C ALA A 64 11.25 4.18 5.62
N PRO A 65 12.21 5.14 5.59
CA PRO A 65 12.08 6.39 6.31
C PRO A 65 11.13 7.31 5.53
N LEU A 66 9.90 6.85 5.33
CA LEU A 66 8.87 7.67 4.70
C LEU A 66 8.16 8.40 5.82
N LYS A 67 8.27 9.73 5.81
CA LYS A 67 7.48 10.64 6.64
C LYS A 67 6.02 10.23 6.47
N ASN A 68 5.49 9.51 7.45
CA ASN A 68 4.09 9.18 7.51
C ASN A 68 3.33 10.50 7.65
N PHE A 69 2.26 10.64 6.86
CA PHE A 69 1.28 11.69 7.09
C PHE A 69 0.79 11.56 8.54
N GLN A 70 0.97 12.64 9.29
CA GLN A 70 0.26 12.90 10.54
C GLN A 70 -1.19 13.26 10.24
#